data_AF-A0AAW2S108-F1
#
_entry.id   AF-A0AAW2S108-F1
#
_cell.length_a   1.000
_cell.length_b   1.000
_cell.length_c   1.000
_cell.angle_alpha   90.00
_cell.angle_beta   90.00
_cell.angle_gamma   90.00
#
_symmetry.space_group_name_H-M   'P 1'
#
loop_
_entity.id
_entity.type
_entity.pdbx_description
1 polymer ?
#
loop_
_entity_poly.entity_id
_entity_poly.type
_entity_poly.pdbx_seq_one_letter_code
_entity_poly.pdbx_strand_id
1 'polypeptide(L)'
;MIKNIPNKYSQKLLLNMLDNHCIHCNEQMADDGDDQPLSAYDFVYLPIDFINKCNVGYGFVNMTSPQATLRLYKAFHHQNWEVFNSRKICEVTYARLQGLEALREHFKNSKFPGDAEEYMPVVFLPPRDGRTLTDPVPIVGRVDPPLPLSPPSSSAASSKENQSETQIGVGYEDGAGGSESGGCSYDENDNDNNDDDATETRNE
;
A
#
# COMPACT_ATOMS: atom_id res chain seq x y z
N MET A 1 15.91 7.94 -0.03
CA MET A 1 15.36 9.29 0.22
C MET A 1 15.17 9.98 -1.11
N ILE A 2 13.98 10.55 -1.32
CA ILE A 2 13.64 11.32 -2.51
C ILE A 2 13.61 12.79 -2.08
N LYS A 3 14.41 13.65 -2.73
CA LYS A 3 14.49 15.08 -2.44
C LYS A 3 13.94 15.91 -3.58
N ASN A 4 13.81 17.21 -3.30
CA ASN A 4 13.28 18.23 -4.20
C ASN A 4 11.83 17.95 -4.64
N ILE A 5 11.04 17.32 -3.76
CA ILE A 5 9.62 17.05 -4.01
C ILE A 5 8.87 18.40 -4.10
N PRO A 6 7.96 18.61 -5.07
CA PRO A 6 7.12 19.81 -5.12
C PRO A 6 6.29 19.94 -3.85
N ASN A 7 6.20 21.12 -3.23
CA ASN A 7 5.58 21.25 -1.90
C ASN A 7 4.08 20.86 -1.85
N LYS A 8 3.39 20.90 -2.99
CA LYS A 8 1.99 20.48 -3.13
C LYS A 8 1.80 18.97 -3.33
N TYR A 9 2.89 18.20 -3.44
CA TYR A 9 2.80 16.74 -3.52
C TYR A 9 2.26 16.19 -2.20
N SER A 10 1.21 15.40 -2.27
CA SER A 10 0.64 14.70 -1.12
C SER A 10 1.26 13.30 -0.98
N GLN A 11 1.04 12.66 0.17
CA GLN A 11 1.44 11.27 0.36
C GLN A 11 0.75 10.38 -0.68
N LYS A 12 -0.54 10.60 -0.97
CA LYS A 12 -1.28 9.88 -2.01
C LYS A 12 -0.63 10.00 -3.40
N LEU A 13 -0.20 11.20 -3.80
CA LEU A 13 0.49 11.37 -5.09
C LEU A 13 1.84 10.64 -5.12
N LEU A 14 2.55 10.63 -3.99
CA LEU A 14 3.80 9.88 -3.86
C LEU A 14 3.58 8.37 -3.98
N LEU A 15 2.55 7.84 -3.32
CA LEU A 15 2.18 6.43 -3.44
C LEU A 15 1.84 6.07 -4.88
N ASN A 16 0.98 6.84 -5.55
CA ASN A 16 0.63 6.60 -6.95
C ASN A 16 1.86 6.60 -7.87
N MET A 17 2.80 7.52 -7.67
CA MET A 17 4.05 7.55 -8.43
C MET A 17 4.88 6.28 -8.22
N LEU A 18 4.99 5.81 -6.97
CA LEU A 18 5.72 4.58 -6.63
C LEU A 18 5.02 3.33 -7.17
N ASP A 19 3.69 3.27 -7.09
CA ASP A 19 2.89 2.16 -7.61
C ASP A 19 3.06 2.03 -9.13
N ASN A 20 2.89 3.13 -9.87
CA ASN A 20 3.08 3.16 -11.33
C ASN A 20 4.50 2.74 -11.73
N HIS A 21 5.52 3.20 -10.98
CA HIS A 21 6.90 2.78 -11.20
C HIS A 21 7.10 1.27 -10.99
N CYS A 22 6.52 0.72 -9.92
CA CYS A 22 6.64 -0.70 -9.63
C CYS A 22 5.94 -1.55 -10.70
N ILE A 23 4.74 -1.16 -11.14
CA ILE A 23 4.03 -1.81 -12.26
C ILE A 23 4.93 -1.84 -13.50
N HIS A 24 5.40 -0.67 -13.93
CA HIS A 24 6.21 -0.55 -15.15
C HIS A 24 7.49 -1.39 -15.10
N CYS A 25 8.21 -1.34 -13.97
CA CYS A 25 9.40 -2.16 -13.78
C CYS A 25 9.10 -3.66 -13.81
N ASN A 26 8.03 -4.08 -13.14
CA ASN A 26 7.70 -5.50 -12.98
C ASN A 26 7.18 -6.10 -14.31
N GLU A 27 6.49 -5.31 -15.13
CA GLU A 27 6.06 -5.72 -16.47
C GLU A 27 7.23 -5.91 -17.42
N GLN A 28 8.21 -4.98 -17.44
CA GLN A 28 9.41 -5.14 -18.25
C GLN A 28 10.24 -6.37 -17.86
N MET A 29 10.27 -6.71 -16.57
CA MET A 29 11.03 -7.86 -16.07
C MET A 29 10.40 -9.21 -16.43
N ALA A 30 9.09 -9.26 -16.67
CA ALA A 30 8.42 -10.49 -17.11
C ALA A 30 8.89 -10.94 -18.51
N ASP A 31 9.34 -9.99 -19.34
CA ASP A 31 9.80 -10.26 -20.71
C ASP A 31 11.28 -10.63 -20.78
N ASP A 32 12.11 -10.13 -19.85
CA ASP A 32 13.57 -10.28 -19.88
C ASP A 32 14.10 -11.60 -19.30
N GLY A 33 13.25 -12.42 -18.66
CA GLY A 33 13.60 -13.76 -18.16
C GLY A 33 14.65 -13.81 -17.05
N ASP A 34 14.93 -12.69 -16.39
CA ASP A 34 15.92 -12.56 -15.33
C ASP A 34 15.31 -12.83 -13.94
N ASP A 35 15.96 -13.67 -13.12
CA ASP A 35 15.51 -14.10 -11.78
C ASP A 35 15.77 -13.02 -10.70
N GLN A 36 15.49 -11.76 -11.05
CA GLN A 36 15.65 -10.63 -10.15
C GLN A 36 14.37 -10.41 -9.33
N PRO A 37 14.49 -9.95 -8.06
CA PRO A 37 13.32 -9.66 -7.24
C PRO A 37 12.52 -8.50 -7.85
N LEU A 38 11.20 -8.60 -7.75
CA LEU A 38 10.26 -7.55 -8.20
C LEU A 38 10.51 -6.23 -7.46
N SER A 39 10.21 -5.13 -8.14
CA SER A 39 10.08 -3.81 -7.52
C SER A 39 8.88 -3.79 -6.59
N ALA A 40 9.14 -3.61 -5.30
CA ALA A 40 8.12 -3.32 -4.30
C ALA A 40 8.70 -2.42 -3.19
N TYR A 41 7.81 -1.79 -2.42
CA TYR A 41 8.17 -0.94 -1.29
C TYR A 41 7.29 -1.24 -0.07
N ASP A 42 7.86 -1.10 1.13
CA ASP A 42 7.22 -1.49 2.40
C ASP A 42 7.15 -0.36 3.42
N PHE A 43 7.67 0.83 3.09
CA PHE A 43 7.62 2.01 3.93
C PHE A 43 7.60 3.29 3.11
N VAL A 44 6.75 4.24 3.50
CA VAL A 44 6.72 5.60 2.96
C VAL A 44 6.53 6.62 4.09
N TYR A 45 7.28 7.73 4.02
CA TYR A 45 7.05 8.88 4.89
C TYR A 45 7.32 10.19 4.15
N LEU A 46 6.34 11.09 4.16
CA LEU A 46 6.43 12.43 3.59
C LEU A 46 6.17 13.46 4.70
N PRO A 47 7.20 14.04 5.32
CA PRO A 47 7.02 15.03 6.37
C PRO A 47 6.27 16.27 5.87
N ILE A 48 5.30 16.72 6.67
CA ILE A 48 4.47 17.88 6.39
C ILE A 48 4.80 19.01 7.36
N ASP A 49 4.93 20.21 6.82
CA ASP A 49 4.85 21.45 7.58
C ASP A 49 3.37 21.77 7.84
N PHE A 50 2.93 21.58 9.08
CA PHE A 50 1.54 21.80 9.49
C PHE A 50 1.12 23.28 9.47
N ILE A 51 2.08 24.21 9.57
CA ILE A 51 1.80 25.65 9.52
C ILE A 51 1.50 26.03 8.07
N ASN A 52 2.38 25.63 7.15
CA ASN A 52 2.27 25.96 5.74
C ASN A 52 1.42 24.98 4.91
N LYS A 53 0.92 23.90 5.54
CA LYS A 53 0.09 22.84 4.94
C LYS A 53 0.69 22.26 3.66
N CYS A 54 2.00 22.01 3.66
CA CYS A 54 2.72 21.50 2.51
C CYS A 54 3.87 20.58 2.94
N ASN A 55 4.37 19.74 2.04
CA ASN A 55 5.53 18.91 2.37
C ASN A 55 6.82 19.76 2.44
N VAL A 56 7.80 19.27 3.18
CA VAL A 56 9.10 19.93 3.41
C VAL A 56 10.10 19.74 2.26
N GLY A 57 9.70 19.13 1.15
CA GLY A 57 10.51 18.96 -0.06
C GLY A 57 11.34 17.67 -0.13
N TYR A 58 11.18 16.75 0.82
CA TYR A 58 11.79 15.42 0.75
C TYR A 58 10.88 14.36 1.38
N GLY A 59 11.11 13.10 1.04
CA GLY A 59 10.42 11.94 1.59
C GLY A 59 11.32 10.71 1.67
N PHE A 60 10.90 9.75 2.48
CA PHE A 60 11.58 8.48 2.67
C PHE A 60 10.74 7.36 2.08
N VAL A 61 11.41 6.45 1.40
CA VAL A 61 10.83 5.24 0.81
C VAL A 61 11.82 4.11 1.10
N ASN A 62 11.33 2.99 1.60
CA ASN A 62 12.12 1.76 1.70
C ASN A 62 11.64 0.80 0.60
N MET A 63 12.53 0.52 -0.35
CA MET A 63 12.31 -0.54 -1.33
C MET A 63 12.68 -1.88 -0.72
N THR A 64 12.00 -2.95 -1.12
CA THR A 64 12.20 -4.29 -0.56
C THR A 64 13.53 -4.93 -0.98
N SER A 65 14.17 -4.44 -2.05
CA SER A 65 15.46 -4.93 -2.53
C SER A 65 16.39 -3.81 -3.04
N PRO A 66 17.72 -4.03 -3.03
CA PRO A 66 18.68 -3.13 -3.67
C PRO A 66 18.43 -2.93 -5.17
N GLN A 67 17.98 -3.98 -5.87
CA GLN A 67 17.65 -3.96 -7.30
C GLN A 67 16.45 -3.04 -7.57
N ALA A 68 15.40 -3.14 -6.76
CA ALA A 68 14.26 -2.22 -6.81
C ALA A 68 14.68 -0.76 -6.53
N THR A 69 15.60 -0.55 -5.56
CA THR A 69 16.18 0.77 -5.28
C THR A 69 16.93 1.33 -6.47
N LEU A 70 17.73 0.51 -7.17
CA LEU A 70 18.46 0.93 -8.35
C LEU A 70 17.51 1.29 -9.50
N ARG A 71 16.43 0.53 -9.70
CA ARG A 71 15.39 0.86 -10.70
C ARG A 71 14.71 2.19 -10.38
N LEU A 72 14.34 2.41 -9.12
CA LEU A 72 13.79 3.70 -8.67
C LEU A 72 14.77 4.86 -8.94
N TYR A 73 16.05 4.67 -8.60
CA TYR A 73 17.08 5.67 -8.83
C TYR A 73 17.22 6.00 -10.32
N LYS A 74 17.31 4.99 -11.19
CA LYS A 74 17.43 5.19 -12.64
C LYS A 74 16.22 5.90 -13.23
N ALA A 75 15.03 5.60 -12.74
CA ALA A 75 13.79 6.18 -13.24
C ALA A 75 13.58 7.64 -12.82
N PHE A 76 13.99 8.02 -11.60
CA PHE A 76 13.62 9.33 -11.04
C PHE A 76 14.77 10.28 -10.76
N HIS A 77 16.00 9.79 -10.57
CA HIS A 77 17.12 10.67 -10.27
C HIS A 77 17.41 11.59 -11.46
N HIS A 78 17.54 12.89 -11.19
CA HIS A 78 17.71 13.95 -12.17
C HIS A 78 16.57 14.10 -13.18
N GLN A 79 15.37 13.58 -12.88
CA GLN A 79 14.18 13.83 -13.69
C GLN A 79 13.40 15.04 -13.21
N ASN A 80 12.70 15.68 -14.14
CA ASN A 80 11.76 16.76 -13.84
C ASN A 80 10.50 16.21 -13.17
N TRP A 81 9.87 17.03 -12.32
CA TRP A 81 8.53 16.72 -11.82
C TRP A 81 7.47 17.19 -12.82
N GLU A 82 6.67 16.26 -13.35
CA GLU A 82 5.66 16.55 -14.38
C GLU A 82 4.41 17.26 -13.82
N VAL A 83 4.26 17.30 -12.50
CA VAL A 83 3.06 17.84 -11.83
C VAL A 83 3.33 19.25 -11.29
N PHE A 84 2.28 20.08 -11.29
CA PHE A 84 2.27 21.43 -10.71
C PHE A 84 3.20 22.45 -11.37
N ASN A 85 3.59 22.26 -12.64
CA ASN A 85 4.54 23.11 -13.35
C ASN A 85 5.84 23.34 -12.55
N SER A 86 6.25 22.32 -11.78
CA SER A 86 7.40 22.44 -10.92
C SER A 86 8.69 22.44 -11.75
N ARG A 87 9.55 23.43 -11.53
CA ARG A 87 10.91 23.47 -12.10
C ARG A 87 11.93 22.70 -11.26
N LYS A 88 11.47 22.01 -10.20
CA LYS A 88 12.36 21.19 -9.36
C LYS A 88 12.85 19.98 -10.15
N ILE A 89 14.05 19.52 -9.81
CA ILE A 89 14.65 18.31 -10.36
C ILE A 89 14.76 17.30 -9.23
N CYS A 90 14.17 16.12 -9.41
CA CYS A 90 14.16 15.05 -8.43
C CYS A 90 15.58 14.56 -8.14
N GLU A 91 15.91 14.38 -6.86
CA GLU A 91 17.19 13.82 -6.44
C GLU A 91 16.94 12.61 -5.53
N VAL A 92 17.28 11.43 -6.02
CA VAL A 92 17.25 10.19 -5.22
C VAL A 92 18.62 9.96 -4.59
N THR A 93 18.65 9.77 -3.28
CA THR A 93 19.88 9.49 -2.50
C THR A 93 19.63 8.44 -1.43
N TYR A 94 20.68 7.76 -0.97
CA TYR A 94 20.57 6.92 0.23
C TYR A 94 20.19 7.76 1.45
N ALA A 95 19.30 7.22 2.28
CA ALA A 95 18.99 7.83 3.57
C ALA A 95 20.05 7.42 4.60
N ARG A 96 20.28 8.28 5.60
CA ARG A 96 21.20 7.95 6.70
C ARG A 96 20.73 6.72 7.49
N LEU A 97 19.42 6.58 7.65
CA LEU A 97 18.78 5.42 8.25
C LEU A 97 18.34 4.46 7.13
N GLN A 98 18.71 3.18 7.23
CA GLN A 98 18.47 2.18 6.19
C GLN A 98 17.79 0.94 6.79
N GLY A 99 16.87 0.35 6.04
CA GLY A 99 16.12 -0.84 6.43
C GLY A 99 14.85 -0.56 7.24
N LEU A 100 13.83 -1.38 7.01
CA LEU A 100 12.51 -1.25 7.61
C LEU A 100 12.55 -1.28 9.15
N GLU A 101 13.32 -2.20 9.74
CA GLU A 101 13.38 -2.34 11.19
C GLU A 101 13.99 -1.12 11.87
N ALA A 102 15.05 -0.55 11.29
CA ALA A 102 15.67 0.66 11.80
C ALA A 102 14.73 1.86 11.68
N LEU A 103 13.95 1.94 10.59
CA LEU A 103 12.90 2.96 10.40
C LEU A 103 11.79 2.80 11.43
N ARG A 104 11.30 1.58 11.68
CA ARG A 104 10.30 1.27 12.71
C ARG A 104 10.77 1.73 14.08
N GLU A 105 11.96 1.32 14.50
CA GLU A 105 12.50 1.69 15.81
C GLU A 105 12.69 3.21 15.94
N HIS A 106 13.14 3.87 14.87
CA HIS A 106 13.29 5.33 14.86
C HIS A 106 11.95 6.07 15.05
N PHE A 107 10.89 5.60 14.38
CA PHE A 107 9.57 6.26 14.43
C PHE A 107 8.67 5.76 15.56
N LYS A 108 8.98 4.64 16.21
CA LYS A 108 8.20 4.03 17.30
C LYS A 108 7.84 5.01 18.43
N ASN A 109 8.81 5.83 18.84
CA ASN A 109 8.65 6.81 19.91
C ASN A 109 8.55 8.26 19.41
N SER A 110 8.45 8.45 18.09
CA SER A 110 8.30 9.78 17.50
C SER A 110 6.91 10.34 17.79
N LYS A 111 6.85 11.63 18.16
CA LYS A 111 5.60 12.32 18.44
C LYS A 111 5.11 13.02 17.18
N PHE A 112 3.88 12.74 16.82
CA PHE A 112 3.18 13.39 15.71
C PHE A 112 1.94 14.10 16.25
N PRO A 113 1.45 15.16 15.57
CA PRO A 113 0.18 15.78 15.93
C PRO A 113 -0.96 14.76 15.90
N GLY A 114 -1.84 14.77 16.89
CA GLY A 114 -2.84 13.72 17.12
C GLY A 114 -3.86 13.51 15.98
N ASP A 115 -4.13 14.55 15.20
CA ASP A 115 -5.11 14.52 14.10
C ASP A 115 -4.47 14.29 12.72
N ALA A 116 -3.20 13.87 12.68
CA ALA A 116 -2.38 13.83 11.47
C ALA A 116 -2.12 12.42 10.93
N GLU A 117 -3.07 11.48 11.05
CA GLU A 117 -2.89 10.08 10.64
C GLU A 117 -2.44 9.94 9.18
N GLU A 118 -2.98 10.78 8.28
CA GLU A 118 -2.60 10.87 6.86
C GLU A 118 -1.12 11.25 6.64
N TYR A 119 -0.49 11.93 7.60
CA TYR A 119 0.86 12.48 7.49
C TYR A 119 1.90 11.65 8.24
N MET A 120 1.50 10.49 8.75
CA MET A 120 2.35 9.58 9.49
C MET A 120 3.32 8.83 8.58
N PRO A 121 4.46 8.36 9.10
CA PRO A 121 5.22 7.29 8.47
C PRO A 121 4.37 6.01 8.45
N VAL A 122 4.27 5.41 7.27
CA VAL A 122 3.40 4.24 7.03
C VAL A 122 4.21 3.06 6.53
N VAL A 123 3.78 1.86 6.91
CA VAL A 123 4.30 0.58 6.43
C VAL A 123 3.22 -0.18 5.67
N PHE A 124 3.67 -1.10 4.82
CA PHE A 124 2.81 -1.93 3.98
C PHE A 124 3.11 -3.40 4.21
N LEU A 125 2.07 -4.18 4.53
CA LEU A 125 2.15 -5.62 4.76
C LEU A 125 0.95 -6.33 4.08
N PRO A 126 1.17 -7.09 2.99
CA PRO A 126 2.45 -7.26 2.26
C PRO A 126 2.98 -5.94 1.63
N PRO A 127 4.25 -5.90 1.19
CA PRO A 127 4.79 -4.76 0.45
C PRO A 127 4.00 -4.46 -0.83
N ARG A 128 3.95 -3.18 -1.23
CA ARG A 128 3.26 -2.76 -2.46
C ARG A 128 4.18 -2.92 -3.67
N ASP A 129 3.75 -3.73 -4.62
CA ASP A 129 4.38 -3.93 -5.93
C ASP A 129 3.71 -3.10 -7.06
N GLY A 130 2.78 -2.22 -6.66
CA GLY A 130 1.95 -1.41 -7.55
C GLY A 130 0.68 -2.10 -8.04
N ARG A 131 0.56 -3.43 -7.97
CA ARG A 131 -0.70 -4.16 -8.26
C ARG A 131 -1.46 -4.46 -6.97
N THR A 132 -0.73 -4.86 -5.94
CA THR A 132 -1.24 -5.08 -4.59
C THR A 132 -1.20 -3.76 -3.81
N LEU A 133 -2.30 -3.02 -3.82
CA LEU A 133 -2.41 -1.70 -3.15
C LEU A 133 -2.80 -1.86 -1.67
N THR A 134 -1.92 -2.46 -0.86
CA THR A 134 -2.18 -2.64 0.57
C THR A 134 -2.37 -1.31 1.28
N ASP A 135 -3.27 -1.29 2.26
CA ASP A 135 -3.55 -0.10 3.06
C ASP A 135 -2.32 0.34 3.88
N PRO A 136 -2.09 1.66 4.01
CA PRO A 136 -1.01 2.19 4.82
C PRO A 136 -1.27 1.95 6.31
N VAL A 137 -0.30 1.36 7.01
CA VAL A 137 -0.35 1.17 8.47
C VAL A 137 0.60 2.15 9.15
N PRO A 138 0.12 3.12 9.95
CA PRO A 138 0.98 4.06 10.67
C PRO A 138 1.90 3.36 11.68
N ILE A 139 3.16 3.81 11.82
CA ILE A 139 4.14 3.23 12.77
C ILE A 139 3.89 3.61 14.24
N VAL A 140 2.98 4.54 14.52
CA VAL A 140 2.99 5.26 15.80
C VAL A 140 2.08 4.63 16.85
N GLY A 141 2.64 4.48 18.06
CA GLY A 141 1.90 4.62 19.32
C GLY A 141 0.90 3.53 19.69
N ARG A 142 0.68 2.51 18.86
CA ARG A 142 -0.02 1.30 19.33
C ARG A 142 0.97 0.41 20.04
N VAL A 143 0.92 0.46 21.37
CA VAL A 143 1.19 -0.72 22.21
C VAL A 143 0.51 -1.89 21.49
N ASP A 144 1.27 -2.93 21.16
CA ASP A 144 0.73 -4.11 20.50
C ASP A 144 -0.62 -4.47 21.15
N PRO A 145 -1.71 -4.70 20.39
CA PRO A 145 -2.84 -5.42 20.94
C PRO A 145 -2.25 -6.71 21.53
N PRO A 146 -2.57 -7.07 22.79
CA PRO A 146 -2.03 -8.30 23.34
C PRO A 146 -2.44 -9.43 22.38
N LEU A 147 -1.43 -10.07 21.77
CA LEU A 147 -1.63 -11.29 21.01
C LEU A 147 -2.53 -12.19 21.87
N PRO A 148 -3.64 -12.74 21.35
CA PRO A 148 -4.40 -13.69 22.11
C PRO A 148 -3.47 -14.86 22.43
N LEU A 149 -3.11 -14.98 23.71
CA LEU A 149 -2.32 -16.08 24.24
C LEU A 149 -3.07 -17.37 23.87
N SER A 150 -2.52 -18.12 22.92
CA SER A 150 -2.95 -19.49 22.70
C SER A 150 -2.79 -20.24 24.02
N PRO A 151 -3.82 -20.96 24.50
CA PRO A 151 -3.70 -21.71 25.74
C PRO A 151 -2.59 -22.78 25.59
N PRO A 152 -1.82 -23.04 26.65
CA PRO A 152 -0.73 -24.01 26.59
C PRO A 152 -1.26 -25.41 26.33
N SER A 153 -0.57 -26.14 25.45
CA SER A 153 -0.78 -27.55 25.22
C SER A 153 -0.59 -28.34 26.51
N SER A 154 -1.65 -28.99 27.01
CA SER A 154 -1.53 -30.08 27.96
C SER A 154 -1.72 -31.41 27.25
N SER A 155 -0.61 -32.13 27.08
CA SER A 155 -0.57 -33.55 26.73
C SER A 155 -0.81 -34.45 27.94
N ALA A 156 -1.31 -35.65 27.65
CA ALA A 156 -1.43 -36.88 28.49
C ALA A 156 -2.69 -36.97 29.39
N ALA A 157 -3.43 -38.08 29.50
CA ALA A 157 -3.49 -39.38 28.81
C ALA A 157 -4.68 -40.19 29.39
N SER A 158 -5.31 -41.06 28.58
CA SER A 158 -6.01 -42.33 28.96
C SER A 158 -7.29 -42.22 29.85
N SER A 159 -8.39 -42.99 29.74
CA SER A 159 -8.69 -44.28 29.11
C SER A 159 -10.23 -44.52 29.06
N LYS A 160 -10.68 -45.25 28.02
CA LYS A 160 -11.69 -46.35 27.98
C LYS A 160 -13.18 -46.19 28.39
N GLU A 161 -14.02 -46.69 27.46
CA GLU A 161 -15.24 -47.56 27.61
C GLU A 161 -16.50 -46.95 28.27
N ASN A 162 -17.76 -47.25 27.91
CA ASN A 162 -18.42 -48.21 27.00
C ASN A 162 -19.93 -47.84 26.87
N GLN A 163 -20.60 -48.33 25.81
CA GLN A 163 -22.04 -48.74 25.72
C GLN A 163 -23.13 -47.65 25.91
N SER A 164 -24.32 -47.65 25.32
CA SER A 164 -25.09 -48.53 24.41
C SER A 164 -26.36 -47.78 23.94
N GLU A 165 -26.89 -48.19 22.79
CA GLU A 165 -28.24 -48.09 22.19
C GLU A 165 -29.41 -47.41 22.97
N THR A 166 -30.24 -46.61 22.28
CA THR A 166 -31.58 -46.99 21.74
C THR A 166 -32.42 -45.75 21.34
N GLN A 167 -33.30 -46.01 20.38
CA GLN A 167 -34.17 -45.21 19.49
C GLN A 167 -35.41 -44.54 20.12
N ILE A 168 -36.17 -43.86 19.24
CA ILE A 168 -37.54 -43.24 19.31
C ILE A 168 -37.46 -41.72 19.53
N GLY A 169 -38.02 -40.81 18.71
CA GLY A 169 -39.08 -40.81 17.69
C GLY A 169 -39.94 -39.54 17.91
N VAL A 170 -40.52 -38.97 16.83
CA VAL A 170 -41.38 -37.76 16.68
C VAL A 170 -40.69 -36.40 16.94
N GLY A 171 -40.66 -35.38 16.06
CA GLY A 171 -41.51 -35.00 14.92
C GLY A 171 -42.22 -33.69 15.28
N TYR A 172 -41.93 -32.56 14.62
CA TYR A 172 -42.83 -31.43 14.29
C TYR A 172 -42.10 -30.42 13.38
N GLU A 173 -42.83 -29.91 12.39
CA GLU A 173 -42.41 -28.99 11.32
C GLU A 173 -42.52 -27.49 11.71
N ASP A 174 -42.07 -26.68 10.76
CA ASP A 174 -42.44 -25.30 10.42
C ASP A 174 -41.66 -24.12 11.00
N GLY A 175 -41.27 -23.22 10.09
CA GLY A 175 -41.06 -21.81 10.42
C GLY A 175 -40.02 -21.09 9.56
N ALA A 176 -40.43 -20.64 8.38
CA ALA A 176 -39.67 -19.77 7.49
C ALA A 176 -39.49 -18.33 8.05
N GLY A 177 -38.42 -17.67 7.59
CA GLY A 177 -38.15 -16.23 7.67
C GLY A 177 -36.65 -15.97 7.65
N GLY A 178 -36.01 -15.36 6.64
CA GLY A 178 -36.46 -14.36 5.69
C GLY A 178 -35.86 -13.00 6.09
N SER A 179 -34.64 -12.70 5.65
CA SER A 179 -34.09 -11.33 5.51
C SER A 179 -32.61 -11.36 5.07
N GLU A 180 -32.36 -11.11 3.79
CA GLU A 180 -31.06 -10.56 3.34
C GLU A 180 -31.33 -9.27 2.57
N SER A 181 -30.93 -8.18 3.23
CA SER A 181 -30.63 -6.86 2.68
C SER A 181 -29.63 -6.98 1.52
N GLY A 182 -29.87 -6.38 0.36
CA GLY A 182 -29.78 -4.95 0.15
C GLY A 182 -28.56 -4.65 -0.73
N GLY A 183 -28.66 -4.98 -2.02
CA GLY A 183 -27.63 -4.68 -3.02
C GLY A 183 -27.69 -3.20 -3.45
N CYS A 184 -26.54 -2.53 -3.45
CA CYS A 184 -26.34 -1.24 -4.08
C CYS A 184 -25.54 -1.45 -5.37
N SER A 185 -26.23 -1.39 -6.51
CA SER A 185 -25.66 -1.32 -7.85
C SER A 185 -25.34 0.14 -8.18
N TYR A 186 -24.11 0.41 -8.61
CA TYR A 186 -23.72 1.67 -9.22
C TYR A 186 -23.98 1.56 -10.73
N ASP A 187 -24.84 2.44 -11.25
CA ASP A 187 -25.06 2.65 -12.68
C ASP A 187 -23.92 3.50 -13.25
N GLU A 188 -23.09 2.92 -14.12
CA GLU A 188 -22.23 3.66 -15.04
C GLU A 188 -22.97 3.81 -16.37
N ASN A 189 -23.46 5.03 -16.63
CA ASN A 189 -23.85 5.49 -17.96
C ASN A 189 -22.82 6.55 -18.38
N ASP A 190 -21.78 6.15 -19.11
CA ASP A 190 -21.02 7.04 -19.97
C ASP A 190 -21.08 6.50 -21.39
N ASN A 191 -21.77 7.27 -22.23
CA ASN A 191 -22.13 6.94 -23.59
C ASN A 191 -21.59 8.07 -24.48
N ASP A 192 -20.28 8.06 -24.72
CA ASP A 192 -19.64 8.97 -25.69
C ASP A 192 -19.18 8.16 -26.90
N ASN A 193 -20.08 8.06 -27.88
CA ASN A 193 -19.72 7.73 -29.24
C ASN A 193 -19.36 9.03 -29.99
N ASN A 194 -18.12 9.04 -30.49
CA ASN A 194 -17.63 9.54 -31.77
C ASN A 194 -18.39 10.68 -32.46
N ASP A 195 -17.63 11.73 -32.79
CA ASP A 195 -17.70 12.27 -34.15
C ASP A 195 -16.28 12.63 -34.64
N ASP A 196 -15.94 11.98 -35.75
CA ASP A 196 -14.85 12.27 -36.65
C ASP A 196 -15.00 13.67 -37.26
N ASP A 197 -13.91 14.43 -37.38
CA ASP A 197 -13.76 15.28 -38.57
C ASP A 197 -12.30 15.33 -39.02
N ALA A 198 -12.08 14.72 -40.18
CA ALA A 198 -10.85 14.78 -40.93
C ALA A 198 -11.01 15.88 -41.99
N THR A 199 -10.10 16.85 -42.01
CA THR A 199 -9.83 17.61 -43.24
C THR A 199 -8.34 17.81 -43.48
N GLU A 200 -7.91 17.31 -44.64
CA GLU A 200 -6.64 17.55 -45.32
C GLU A 200 -6.36 19.05 -45.54
N THR A 201 -5.09 19.44 -45.54
CA THR A 201 -4.45 20.27 -46.60
C THR A 201 -2.94 20.38 -46.31
N ARG A 202 -2.04 19.75 -47.09
CA ARG A 202 -1.42 20.16 -48.38
C ARG A 202 -0.39 21.31 -48.26
N ASN A 203 0.87 20.99 -48.60
CA ASN A 203 1.98 21.83 -49.11
C ASN A 203 2.41 23.02 -48.22
N GLU A 204 3.69 23.36 -48.00
CA GLU A 204 4.94 23.28 -48.76
C GLU A 204 6.13 22.99 -47.82
#